data_AF-A0A8T6VAL4-F1
#
_entry.id   AF-A0A8T6VAL4-F1
#
_cell.length_a   1.000
_cell.length_b   1.000
_cell.length_c   1.000
_cell.angle_alpha   90.00
_cell.angle_beta   90.00
_cell.angle_gamma   90.00
#
_symmetry.space_group_name_H-M   'P 1'
#
loop_
_entity.id
_entity.type
_entity.pdbx_description
1 polymer ?
#
loop_
_entity_poly.entity_id
_entity_poly.type
_entity_poly.pdbx_seq_one_letter_code
_entity_poly.pdbx_strand_id
1 'polypeptide(L)'
;MVKYKNLKGRFADHIISSVSWAIQNLEKITDEKLRECLRNRLENNGTIRIKRTYQEDDEKPNSDDCYTNPKLGGQNKSYFGIDSKEITLCIDNLENLQELNSLSDYILHEFAHSCGWEHGENKGVPFPDGYPNEI
;
A
#
# COMPACT_ATOMS: atom_id res chain seq x y z
N MET A 1 12.01 -1.12 11.48
CA MET A 1 10.58 -0.77 11.33
C MET A 1 10.38 -0.20 9.93
N VAL A 2 9.18 -0.35 9.34
CA VAL A 2 8.85 0.37 8.08
C VAL A 2 9.14 1.86 8.23
N LYS A 3 9.69 2.46 7.19
CA LYS A 3 9.99 3.90 7.15
C LYS A 3 8.84 4.62 6.44
N TYR A 4 8.48 5.79 6.92
CA TYR A 4 7.46 6.62 6.27
C TYR A 4 8.10 7.89 5.69
N LYS A 5 7.84 8.17 4.42
CA LYS A 5 8.23 9.43 3.76
C LYS A 5 6.98 10.30 3.60
N ASN A 6 7.06 11.56 4.02
CA ASN A 6 5.99 12.55 3.92
C ASN A 6 4.70 12.19 4.71
N LEU A 7 4.80 11.39 5.77
CA LEU A 7 3.67 11.08 6.64
C LEU A 7 3.30 12.30 7.49
N LYS A 8 2.21 12.98 7.10
CA LYS A 8 1.66 14.15 7.80
C LYS A 8 0.14 14.22 7.58
N GLY A 9 -0.55 14.94 8.47
CA GLY A 9 -1.98 15.23 8.37
C GLY A 9 -2.89 14.12 8.90
N ARG A 10 -4.19 14.28 8.69
CA ARG A 10 -5.28 13.51 9.35
C ARG A 10 -5.23 11.98 9.19
N PHE A 11 -4.46 11.45 8.24
CA PHE A 11 -4.39 10.02 7.94
C PHE A 11 -3.17 9.31 8.56
N ALA A 12 -2.29 10.05 9.25
CA ALA A 12 -1.03 9.49 9.73
C ALA A 12 -1.23 8.29 10.69
N ASP A 13 -2.08 8.45 11.70
CA ASP A 13 -2.37 7.39 12.67
C ASP A 13 -3.07 6.19 12.03
N HIS A 14 -3.91 6.44 11.02
CA HIS A 14 -4.61 5.40 10.28
C HIS A 14 -3.63 4.54 9.45
N ILE A 15 -2.64 5.17 8.81
CA ILE A 15 -1.58 4.46 8.07
C ILE A 15 -0.73 3.63 9.04
N ILE A 16 -0.33 4.19 10.18
CA ILE A 16 0.49 3.49 11.19
C ILE A 16 -0.27 2.29 11.77
N SER A 17 -1.53 2.47 12.12
CA SER A 17 -2.38 1.38 12.64
C SER A 17 -2.62 0.30 11.57
N SER A 18 -2.79 0.68 10.30
CA SER A 18 -2.92 -0.27 9.19
C SER A 18 -1.68 -1.14 9.00
N VAL A 19 -0.47 -0.56 9.09
CA VAL A 19 0.80 -1.33 9.09
C VAL A 19 0.87 -2.26 10.29
N SER A 20 0.48 -1.77 11.47
CA SER A 20 0.52 -2.55 12.71
C SER A 20 -0.42 -3.76 12.63
N TRP A 21 -1.62 -3.56 12.08
CA TRP A 21 -2.56 -4.63 11.79
C TRP A 21 -1.98 -5.63 10.79
N ALA A 22 -1.35 -5.17 9.70
CA ALA A 22 -0.75 -6.04 8.69
C ALA A 22 0.30 -6.96 9.31
N ILE A 23 1.17 -6.44 10.19
CA ILE A 23 2.17 -7.23 10.93
C ILE A 23 1.51 -8.32 11.79
N GLN A 24 0.45 -7.97 12.52
CA GLN A 24 -0.28 -8.91 13.39
C GLN A 24 -1.02 -10.01 12.61
N ASN A 25 -1.33 -9.77 11.34
CA ASN A 25 -2.12 -10.66 10.50
C ASN A 25 -1.30 -11.44 9.47
N LEU A 26 0.03 -11.38 9.53
CA LEU A 26 0.91 -12.11 8.61
C LEU A 26 0.69 -13.63 8.59
N GLU A 27 0.14 -14.21 9.66
CA GLU A 27 -0.17 -15.65 9.71
C GLU A 27 -1.29 -16.07 8.74
N LYS A 28 -2.02 -15.12 8.14
CA LYS A 28 -2.95 -15.40 7.03
C LYS A 28 -2.23 -15.74 5.72
N ILE A 29 -0.96 -15.38 5.60
CA ILE A 29 -0.12 -15.67 4.44
C ILE A 29 0.37 -17.11 4.55
N THR A 30 -0.11 -17.94 3.63
CA THR A 30 0.07 -19.40 3.68
C THR A 30 1.46 -19.83 3.19
N ASP A 31 2.07 -19.05 2.30
CA ASP A 31 3.44 -19.28 1.84
C ASP A 31 4.45 -18.73 2.86
N GLU A 32 5.27 -19.62 3.41
CA GLU A 32 6.23 -19.28 4.47
C GLU A 32 7.31 -18.29 4.01
N LYS A 33 7.83 -18.44 2.79
CA LYS A 33 8.88 -17.56 2.25
C LYS A 33 8.33 -16.16 2.00
N LEU A 34 7.11 -16.07 1.47
CA LEU A 34 6.41 -14.81 1.28
C LEU A 34 6.14 -14.14 2.63
N ARG A 35 5.64 -14.89 3.62
CA ARG A 35 5.38 -14.40 4.97
C ARG A 35 6.64 -13.86 5.64
N GLU A 36 7.78 -14.55 5.53
CA GLU A 36 9.06 -14.09 6.06
C GLU A 36 9.54 -12.81 5.36
N CYS A 37 9.42 -12.75 4.04
CA CYS A 37 9.78 -11.55 3.28
C CYS A 37 8.90 -10.35 3.67
N LEU A 38 7.59 -10.54 3.78
CA LEU A 38 6.64 -9.52 4.23
C LEU A 38 6.97 -9.04 5.64
N ARG A 39 7.26 -9.96 6.56
CA ARG A 39 7.73 -9.61 7.91
C ARG A 39 8.96 -8.70 7.84
N ASN A 40 9.96 -9.07 7.04
CA ASN A 40 11.16 -8.26 6.88
C ASN A 40 10.88 -6.87 6.26
N ARG A 41 9.93 -6.77 5.32
CA ARG A 41 9.50 -5.47 4.76
C ARG A 41 8.83 -4.60 5.82
N LEU A 42 7.79 -5.11 6.48
CA LEU A 42 7.00 -4.34 7.43
C LEU A 42 7.78 -4.01 8.71
N GLU A 43 8.62 -4.93 9.19
CA GLU A 43 9.32 -4.78 10.46
C GLU A 43 10.73 -4.18 10.31
N ASN A 44 11.39 -4.24 9.15
CA ASN A 44 12.81 -3.85 9.05
C ASN A 44 13.14 -2.84 7.95
N ASN A 45 12.74 -3.07 6.69
CA ASN A 45 13.35 -2.37 5.56
C ASN A 45 12.39 -1.84 4.48
N GLY A 46 11.09 -2.01 4.66
CA GLY A 46 10.08 -1.41 3.79
C GLY A 46 10.00 0.10 3.95
N THR A 47 9.53 0.78 2.92
CA THR A 47 9.25 2.21 2.94
C THR A 47 7.85 2.47 2.38
N ILE A 48 7.07 3.31 3.06
CA ILE A 48 5.81 3.84 2.54
C ILE A 48 6.04 5.31 2.22
N ARG A 49 5.90 5.69 0.95
CA ARG A 49 5.96 7.07 0.50
C ARG A 49 4.55 7.60 0.33
N ILE A 50 4.16 8.56 1.15
CA ILE A 50 2.86 9.22 1.04
C ILE A 50 3.00 10.34 0.00
N LYS A 51 2.13 10.34 -1.00
CA LYS A 51 1.96 11.41 -1.97
C LYS A 51 0.56 11.98 -1.85
N ARG A 52 0.48 13.30 -1.99
CA ARG A 52 -0.75 14.06 -2.07
C ARG A 52 -0.79 14.71 -3.45
N THR A 53 -1.94 14.67 -4.08
CA THR A 53 -2.27 15.41 -5.29
C THR A 53 -2.39 16.90 -4.98
N TYR A 54 -2.85 17.25 -3.78
CA TYR A 54 -2.97 18.63 -3.31
C TYR A 54 -2.14 18.85 -2.03
N GLN A 55 -1.21 19.80 -2.04
CA GLN A 55 -0.70 20.35 -0.78
C GLN A 55 -1.75 21.35 -0.27
N GLU A 56 -1.95 21.42 1.05
CA GLU A 56 -2.90 22.35 1.68
C GLU A 56 -2.63 23.83 1.31
N ASP A 57 -1.43 24.14 0.80
CA ASP A 57 -0.96 25.49 0.46
C ASP A 57 -0.73 25.73 -1.05
N ASP A 58 -0.92 24.72 -1.91
CA ASP A 58 -0.63 24.85 -3.36
C ASP A 58 -1.93 24.99 -4.17
N GLU A 59 -2.12 26.14 -4.84
CA GLU A 59 -3.20 26.41 -5.80
C GLU A 59 -3.15 25.54 -7.08
N LYS A 60 -2.17 24.62 -7.19
CA LYS A 60 -2.05 23.71 -8.33
C LYS A 60 -1.88 22.27 -7.87
N PRO A 61 -2.68 21.33 -8.40
CA PRO A 61 -2.44 19.91 -8.17
C PRO A 61 -1.04 19.57 -8.67
N ASN A 62 -0.24 18.92 -7.84
CA ASN A 62 1.03 18.35 -8.28
C ASN A 62 0.68 17.07 -9.05
N SER A 63 0.22 17.25 -10.29
CA SER A 63 -0.59 16.30 -11.05
C SER A 63 0.15 15.08 -11.60
N ASP A 64 1.46 14.96 -11.40
CA ASP A 64 2.25 14.20 -12.38
C ASP A 64 2.86 12.88 -11.87
N ASP A 65 2.41 12.32 -10.75
CA ASP A 65 2.94 11.02 -10.32
C ASP A 65 1.86 9.99 -9.96
N CYS A 66 0.80 10.37 -9.23
CA CYS A 66 -0.28 9.44 -8.87
C CYS A 66 -1.19 9.05 -10.04
N TYR A 67 -1.23 9.85 -11.11
CA TYR A 67 -2.15 9.67 -12.24
C TYR A 67 -1.46 9.26 -13.55
N THR A 68 -0.16 9.50 -13.64
CA THR A 68 0.60 9.40 -14.90
C THR A 68 1.80 8.46 -14.81
N ASN A 69 2.15 7.97 -13.61
CA ASN A 69 3.29 7.06 -13.46
C ASN A 69 2.88 5.62 -13.81
N PRO A 70 3.40 5.05 -14.91
CA PRO A 70 3.05 3.69 -15.35
C PRO A 70 3.58 2.60 -14.40
N LYS A 71 4.43 2.95 -13.43
CA LYS A 71 4.91 2.05 -12.38
C LYS A 71 3.98 1.96 -11.17
N LEU A 72 2.96 2.82 -11.10
CA LEU A 72 1.87 2.68 -10.13
C LEU A 72 0.80 1.81 -10.79
N GLY A 73 0.68 0.56 -10.33
CA GLY A 73 -0.27 -0.40 -10.87
C GLY A 73 -1.72 -0.08 -10.48
N GLY A 74 -2.67 -0.53 -11.30
CA GLY A 74 -4.11 -0.36 -11.11
C GLY A 74 -4.80 0.26 -12.34
N GLN A 75 -5.88 -0.35 -12.85
CA GLN A 75 -6.79 0.39 -13.73
C GLN A 75 -7.61 1.34 -12.86
N ASN A 76 -7.77 2.60 -13.29
CA ASN A 76 -8.41 3.71 -12.56
C ASN A 76 -7.61 4.32 -11.39
N LYS A 77 -6.62 5.17 -11.69
CA LYS A 77 -6.00 6.10 -10.72
C LYS A 77 -5.22 5.43 -9.59
N SER A 78 -4.28 4.58 -9.99
CA SER A 78 -3.28 3.86 -9.20
C SER A 78 -3.03 4.43 -7.80
N TYR A 79 -3.61 3.75 -6.80
CA TYR A 79 -3.51 4.09 -5.39
C TYR A 79 -2.14 3.73 -4.82
N PHE A 80 -1.50 2.73 -5.42
CA PHE A 80 -0.25 2.16 -4.99
C PHE A 80 0.70 1.80 -6.13
N GLY A 81 1.98 1.69 -5.82
CA GLY A 81 2.97 1.11 -6.72
C GLY A 81 4.27 0.82 -6.01
N ILE A 82 4.97 -0.20 -6.51
CA ILE A 82 6.12 -0.79 -5.83
C ILE A 82 7.38 -0.56 -6.65
N ASP A 83 8.41 -0.08 -5.96
CA ASP A 83 9.79 -0.14 -6.42
C ASP A 83 10.64 -0.84 -5.36
N SER A 84 10.91 -2.13 -5.57
CA SER A 84 11.76 -3.00 -4.74
C SER A 84 11.32 -3.19 -3.28
N LYS A 85 11.37 -2.12 -2.46
CA LYS A 85 10.99 -2.11 -1.03
C LYS A 85 10.17 -0.88 -0.66
N GLU A 86 9.89 -0.01 -1.61
CA GLU A 86 9.10 1.19 -1.41
C GLU A 86 7.73 1.00 -2.07
N ILE A 87 6.67 1.20 -1.29
CA ILE A 87 5.32 1.39 -1.82
C ILE A 87 5.02 2.89 -1.82
N THR A 88 4.46 3.40 -2.91
CA THR A 88 3.90 4.76 -2.96
C THR A 88 2.42 4.69 -2.62
N LEU A 89 1.92 5.60 -1.77
CA LEU A 89 0.52 5.70 -1.42
C LEU A 89 -0.01 7.09 -1.79
N CYS A 90 -0.99 7.13 -2.68
CA CYS A 90 -1.65 8.37 -3.12
C CYS A 90 -2.87 8.65 -2.24
N ILE A 91 -2.64 9.35 -1.11
CA ILE A 91 -3.61 9.44 -0.01
C ILE A 91 -4.89 10.19 -0.38
N ASP A 92 -4.83 11.11 -1.34
CA ASP A 92 -6.00 11.87 -1.77
C ASP A 92 -6.95 11.03 -2.66
N ASN A 93 -6.48 9.90 -3.19
CA ASN A 93 -7.35 8.97 -3.89
C ASN A 93 -8.14 8.11 -2.89
N LEU A 94 -7.62 7.92 -1.66
CA LEU A 94 -8.26 7.15 -0.57
C LEU A 94 -9.40 7.89 0.15
N GLU A 95 -9.84 9.06 -0.33
CA GLU A 95 -10.86 9.86 0.35
C GLU A 95 -12.25 9.20 0.40
N ASN A 96 -12.47 8.12 -0.35
CA ASN A 96 -13.60 7.23 -0.10
C ASN A 96 -13.34 6.40 1.17
N LEU A 97 -13.98 6.81 2.28
CA LEU A 97 -13.82 6.23 3.62
C LEU A 97 -13.90 4.69 3.70
N GLN A 98 -14.55 4.01 2.75
CA GLN A 98 -14.58 2.55 2.67
C GLN A 98 -13.20 1.93 2.37
N GLU A 99 -12.38 2.59 1.55
CA GLU A 99 -11.06 2.12 1.15
C GLU A 99 -10.06 2.16 2.32
N LEU A 100 -10.30 3.03 3.31
CA LEU A 100 -9.49 3.12 4.52
C LEU A 100 -9.61 1.85 5.39
N ASN A 101 -10.78 1.21 5.42
CA ASN A 101 -10.95 -0.04 6.18
C ASN A 101 -10.17 -1.20 5.57
N SER A 102 -9.81 -1.10 4.29
CA SER A 102 -9.01 -2.08 3.55
C SER A 102 -7.55 -1.64 3.38
N LEU A 103 -7.13 -0.52 3.96
CA LEU A 103 -5.78 0.03 3.78
C LEU A 103 -4.69 -0.95 4.23
N SER A 104 -4.91 -1.69 5.31
CA SER A 104 -3.98 -2.72 5.78
C SER A 104 -3.81 -3.85 4.76
N ASP A 105 -4.91 -4.27 4.13
CA ASP A 105 -4.91 -5.31 3.11
C ASP A 105 -4.19 -4.84 1.85
N TYR A 106 -4.41 -3.59 1.42
CA TYR A 106 -3.67 -2.99 0.31
C TYR A 106 -2.17 -2.88 0.62
N ILE A 107 -1.78 -2.38 1.79
CA ILE A 107 -0.37 -2.30 2.18
C ILE A 107 0.29 -3.69 2.11
N LEU A 108 -0.42 -4.73 2.59
CA LEU A 108 0.09 -6.09 2.56
C LEU A 108 0.18 -6.64 1.13
N HIS A 109 -0.85 -6.41 0.31
CA HIS A 109 -0.88 -6.76 -1.11
C HIS A 109 0.31 -6.17 -1.86
N GLU A 110 0.55 -4.88 -1.70
CA GLU A 110 1.62 -4.18 -2.40
C GLU A 110 3.01 -4.64 -1.95
N PHE A 111 3.21 -4.82 -0.64
CA PHE A 111 4.48 -5.39 -0.19
C PHE A 111 4.69 -6.83 -0.64
N ALA A 112 3.63 -7.61 -0.89
CA ALA A 112 3.73 -8.99 -1.35
C ALA A 112 4.35 -9.05 -2.76
N HIS A 113 3.95 -8.17 -3.66
CA HIS A 113 4.58 -8.02 -4.98
C HIS A 113 6.08 -7.71 -4.86
N SER A 114 6.49 -6.89 -3.88
CA SER A 114 7.90 -6.62 -3.58
C SER A 114 8.71 -7.84 -3.11
N CYS A 115 7.99 -8.92 -2.77
CA CYS A 115 8.49 -10.22 -2.35
C CYS A 115 8.35 -11.29 -3.45
N GLY A 116 8.00 -10.90 -4.67
CA GLY A 116 7.87 -11.81 -5.82
C GLY A 116 6.54 -12.56 -5.86
N TRP A 117 5.52 -12.08 -5.15
CA TRP A 117 4.16 -12.56 -5.32
C TRP A 117 3.53 -11.98 -6.58
N GLU A 118 2.79 -12.80 -7.31
CA GLU A 118 2.02 -12.39 -8.49
C GLU A 118 0.52 -12.65 -8.24
N HIS A 119 -0.34 -11.90 -8.93
CA HIS A 119 -1.79 -12.13 -8.88
C HIS A 119 -2.14 -13.58 -9.24
N GLY A 120 -3.15 -14.14 -8.55
CA GLY A 120 -3.61 -15.51 -8.77
C GLY A 120 -2.81 -16.63 -8.07
N GLU A 121 -1.70 -16.34 -7.39
CA GLU A 121 -0.88 -17.39 -6.75
C GLU A 121 -1.51 -18.05 -5.49
N ASN A 122 -2.68 -17.60 -5.02
CA ASN A 122 -3.43 -18.19 -3.88
C ASN A 122 -2.58 -18.41 -2.59
N LYS A 123 -1.74 -17.44 -2.24
CA LYS A 123 -0.84 -17.49 -1.06
C LYS A 123 -1.39 -16.79 0.19
N GLY A 124 -2.71 -16.57 0.24
CA GLY A 124 -3.37 -15.86 1.34
C GLY A 124 -3.19 -14.34 1.33
N VAL A 125 -2.59 -13.78 0.28
CA VAL A 125 -2.51 -12.34 0.05
C VAL A 125 -3.91 -11.80 -0.28
N PRO A 126 -4.38 -10.72 0.37
CA PRO A 126 -5.65 -10.08 0.04
C PRO A 126 -5.71 -9.64 -1.42
N PHE A 127 -6.92 -9.58 -1.97
CA PHE A 127 -7.17 -9.09 -3.33
C PHE A 127 -6.35 -9.84 -4.39
N PRO A 128 -6.45 -11.17 -4.49
CA PRO A 128 -5.59 -11.97 -5.38
C PRO A 128 -5.71 -11.58 -6.87
N ASP A 129 -6.81 -10.93 -7.25
CA ASP A 129 -7.10 -10.45 -8.61
C ASP A 129 -6.88 -8.93 -8.77
N GLY A 130 -6.28 -8.27 -7.77
CA GLY A 130 -5.95 -6.84 -7.78
C GLY A 130 -7.04 -5.90 -7.26
N TYR A 131 -8.20 -6.42 -6.86
CA TYR A 131 -9.29 -5.60 -6.29
C TYR A 131 -9.94 -6.29 -5.08
N PRO A 132 -10.47 -5.53 -4.11
CA PRO A 132 -11.48 -6.05 -3.18
C PRO A 132 -12.63 -6.54 -4.03
N ASN A 133 -12.87 -7.85 -4.02
CA ASN A 133 -14.07 -8.40 -4.61
C ASN A 133 -15.26 -7.64 -4.00
N GLU A 134 -15.98 -6.88 -4.82
CA GLU A 134 -17.28 -6.34 -4.43
C GLU A 134 -18.12 -7.54 -3.97
N ILE A 135 -18.48 -7.56 -2.69
CA ILE A 135 -19.49 -8.47 -2.16
C ILE A 135 -20.84 -7.83 -2.42
#